data_AF-A0A969IF59-F1
#
_entry.id   AF-A0A969IF59-F1
#
_cell.length_a   1.000
_cell.length_b   1.000
_cell.length_c   1.000
_cell.angle_alpha   90.00
_cell.angle_beta   90.00
_cell.angle_gamma   90.00
#
_symmetry.space_group_name_H-M   'P 1'
#
loop_
_entity.id
_entity.type
_entity.pdbx_description
1 polymer ?
#
loop_
_entity_poly.entity_id
_entity_poly.type
_entity_poly.pdbx_seq_one_letter_code
_entity_poly.pdbx_strand_id
1 'polypeptide(L)'
;MDKLCQDVAHLAQEFRVCPHGRHSAELQRVLNRMRSEPFAGHYILVQEHKGLPYRLAQLGAAPADPISYTGDTFVTLAEAEWAVFKLRWRRHFGSNVPVD
;
A
#
# COMPACT_ATOMS: atom_id res chain seq x y z
N MET A 1 -18.56 -0.31 19.51
CA MET A 1 -17.80 -0.62 18.28
C MET A 1 -17.74 0.65 17.48
N ASP A 2 -16.54 1.23 17.45
CA ASP A 2 -16.30 2.66 17.31
C ASP A 2 -16.56 3.21 15.90
N LYS A 3 -17.13 4.41 15.85
CA LYS A 3 -17.35 5.24 14.66
C LYS A 3 -16.08 5.34 13.78
N LEU A 4 -14.92 5.34 14.44
CA LEU A 4 -13.59 5.34 13.80
C LEU A 4 -13.35 4.13 12.87
N CYS A 5 -13.92 2.96 13.19
CA CYS A 5 -13.75 1.74 12.38
C CYS A 5 -14.61 1.74 11.11
N GLN A 6 -15.80 2.36 11.17
CA GLN A 6 -16.69 2.51 10.01
C GLN A 6 -16.12 3.49 8.98
N ASP A 7 -15.57 4.62 9.44
CA ASP A 7 -14.95 5.62 8.56
C ASP A 7 -13.74 5.03 7.82
N VAL A 8 -12.94 4.24 8.53
CA VAL A 8 -11.78 3.52 8.02
C VAL A 8 -12.13 2.53 6.88
N ALA A 9 -13.23 1.77 7.03
CA ALA A 9 -13.65 0.80 6.02
C ALA A 9 -14.06 1.49 4.71
N HIS A 10 -14.73 2.64 4.80
CA HIS A 10 -15.10 3.44 3.65
C HIS A 10 -13.87 3.93 2.87
N LEU A 11 -12.85 4.44 3.57
CA LEU A 11 -11.61 4.92 2.93
C LEU A 11 -10.83 3.78 2.25
N ALA A 12 -10.84 2.60 2.84
CA ALA A 12 -10.24 1.42 2.23
C ALA A 12 -10.97 1.00 0.94
N GLN A 13 -12.30 1.04 0.94
CA GLN A 13 -13.10 0.77 -0.26
C GLN A 13 -12.90 1.83 -1.34
N GLU A 14 -12.83 3.11 -0.95
CA GLU A 14 -12.51 4.21 -1.87
C GLU A 14 -11.18 3.94 -2.60
N PHE A 15 -10.13 3.58 -1.85
CA PHE A 15 -8.84 3.25 -2.42
C PHE A 15 -8.91 1.99 -3.32
N ARG A 16 -9.66 0.95 -2.91
CA ARG A 16 -9.80 -0.29 -3.69
C ARG A 16 -10.46 -0.06 -5.05
N VAL A 17 -11.48 0.81 -5.10
CA VAL A 17 -12.21 1.13 -6.33
C VAL A 17 -11.31 1.87 -7.33
N CYS A 18 -10.52 2.82 -6.85
CA CYS A 18 -9.63 3.61 -7.70
C CYS A 18 -8.30 3.90 -6.98
N PRO A 19 -7.30 2.98 -7.02
CA PRO A 19 -6.04 3.16 -6.29
C PRO A 19 -5.21 4.36 -6.77
N HIS A 20 -5.45 4.81 -8.00
CA HIS A 20 -4.71 5.86 -8.68
C HIS A 20 -5.60 7.07 -8.96
N GLY A 21 -4.99 8.24 -9.06
CA GLY A 21 -5.71 9.49 -9.32
C GLY A 21 -6.06 10.26 -8.05
N ARG A 22 -7.10 11.08 -8.13
CA ARG A 22 -7.47 12.02 -7.05
C ARG A 22 -8.35 11.32 -6.02
N HIS A 23 -7.86 11.30 -4.79
CA HIS A 23 -8.56 10.76 -3.63
C HIS A 23 -9.32 11.86 -2.87
N SER A 24 -10.27 11.46 -2.04
CA SER A 24 -10.90 12.31 -1.04
C SER A 24 -9.87 12.91 -0.09
N ALA A 25 -10.21 14.04 0.54
CA ALA A 25 -9.31 14.68 1.49
C ALA A 25 -8.98 13.77 2.69
N GLU A 26 -9.93 12.93 3.09
CA GLU A 26 -9.77 11.99 4.20
C GLU A 26 -8.85 10.82 3.83
N LEU A 27 -9.07 10.18 2.67
CA LEU A 27 -8.19 9.13 2.18
C LEU A 27 -6.78 9.69 1.94
N GLN A 28 -6.67 10.90 1.39
CA GLN A 28 -5.38 11.53 1.16
C GLN A 28 -4.59 11.75 2.47
N ARG A 29 -5.25 12.11 3.58
CA ARG A 29 -4.60 12.23 4.90
C ARG A 29 -4.05 10.89 5.38
N VAL A 30 -4.84 9.82 5.24
CA VAL A 30 -4.42 8.45 5.59
C VAL A 30 -3.21 8.03 4.74
N LEU A 31 -3.29 8.22 3.42
CA LEU A 31 -2.20 7.87 2.50
C LEU A 31 -0.93 8.70 2.79
N ASN A 32 -1.06 9.97 3.13
CA ASN A 32 0.09 10.81 3.50
C ASN A 32 0.75 10.31 4.79
N ARG A 33 -0.04 9.91 5.80
CA ARG A 33 0.48 9.30 7.03
C ARG A 33 1.20 7.98 6.74
N MET A 34 0.66 7.15 5.85
CA MET A 34 1.29 5.91 5.42
C MET A 34 2.62 6.14 4.69
N ARG A 35 2.70 7.20 3.87
CA ARG A 35 3.89 7.55 3.07
C ARG A 35 4.98 8.24 3.87
N SER A 36 4.68 8.76 5.06
CA SER A 36 5.64 9.47 5.91
C SER A 36 6.50 8.54 6.78
N GLU A 37 6.52 7.23 6.51
CA GLU A 37 7.33 6.27 7.26
C GLU A 37 8.83 6.43 6.98
N PRO A 38 9.69 5.89 7.87
CA PRO A 38 11.11 5.77 7.59
C PRO A 38 11.34 4.93 6.34
N PHE A 39 12.28 5.36 5.50
CA PHE A 39 12.68 4.68 4.27
C PHE A 39 12.88 3.17 4.42
N ALA A 40 13.45 2.74 5.55
CA ALA A 40 13.76 1.35 5.85
C ALA A 40 12.50 0.47 5.88
N GLY A 41 12.50 -0.58 5.05
CA GLY A 41 11.40 -1.54 4.95
C GLY A 41 10.17 -0.97 4.23
N HIS A 42 10.29 0.13 3.49
CA HIS A 42 9.21 0.61 2.62
C HIS A 42 8.88 -0.43 1.56
N TYR A 43 7.60 -0.76 1.46
CA TYR A 43 7.08 -1.56 0.37
C TYR A 43 7.11 -0.77 -0.94
N ILE A 44 7.68 -1.39 -1.98
CA ILE A 44 7.80 -0.87 -3.34
C ILE A 44 7.31 -1.90 -4.35
N LEU A 45 6.88 -1.42 -5.51
CA LEU A 45 6.55 -2.24 -6.66
C LEU A 45 7.61 -2.05 -7.73
N VAL A 46 8.18 -3.17 -8.18
CA VAL A 46 9.20 -3.17 -9.24
C VAL A 46 8.61 -3.80 -10.48
N GLN A 47 8.63 -3.06 -11.58
CA GLN A 47 8.33 -3.56 -12.91
C GLN A 47 9.57 -3.33 -13.77
N GLU A 48 10.22 -4.42 -14.19
CA GLU A 48 11.48 -4.34 -14.96
C GLU A 48 11.24 -3.77 -16.36
N HIS A 49 10.19 -4.23 -17.03
CA HIS A 49 9.76 -3.74 -18.33
C HIS A 49 8.23 -3.63 -18.42
N LYS A 50 7.75 -2.72 -19.26
CA LYS A 50 6.31 -2.56 -19.51
C LYS A 50 5.71 -3.88 -20.01
N GLY A 51 4.62 -4.31 -19.38
CA GLY A 51 3.92 -5.56 -19.72
C GLY A 51 4.39 -6.77 -18.92
N LEU A 52 5.46 -6.66 -18.13
CA LEU A 52 5.82 -7.67 -17.14
C LEU A 52 5.02 -7.47 -15.84
N PRO A 53 4.82 -8.54 -15.04
CA PRO A 53 4.20 -8.42 -13.73
C PRO A 53 4.94 -7.47 -12.80
N TYR A 54 4.19 -6.80 -11.92
CA TYR A 54 4.72 -6.04 -10.80
C TYR A 54 5.20 -7.00 -9.72
N ARG A 55 6.40 -6.79 -9.21
CA ARG A 55 7.00 -7.59 -8.13
C ARG A 55 7.02 -6.75 -6.86
N LEU A 56 6.49 -7.29 -5.77
CA LEU A 56 6.54 -6.63 -4.47
C LEU A 56 7.90 -6.84 -3.80
N ALA A 57 8.51 -5.75 -3.37
CA ALA A 57 9.77 -5.76 -2.64
C ALA A 57 9.75 -4.77 -1.47
N GLN A 58 10.76 -4.85 -0.62
CA GLN A 58 11.04 -3.93 0.47
C GLN A 58 12.41 -3.27 0.28
N LEU A 59 12.49 -1.99 0.62
CA LEU A 59 13.74 -1.25 0.68
C LEU A 59 14.56 -1.70 1.90
N GLY A 60 15.89 -1.73 1.74
CA GLY A 60 16.83 -1.91 2.85
C GLY A 60 16.89 -0.68 3.77
N ALA A 61 17.81 -0.69 4.74
CA ALA A 61 17.90 0.38 5.75
C ALA A 61 18.44 1.69 5.15
N ALA A 62 19.33 1.60 4.17
CA ALA A 62 19.93 2.70 3.45
C ALA A 62 19.66 2.61 1.93
N PRO A 63 19.79 3.72 1.18
CA PRO A 63 19.55 3.71 -0.28
C PRO A 63 20.46 2.77 -1.08
N ALA A 64 21.66 2.48 -0.57
CA ALA A 64 22.61 1.56 -1.23
C ALA A 64 22.35 0.08 -0.89
N ASP A 65 21.47 -0.20 0.07
CA ASP A 65 21.17 -1.57 0.48
C ASP A 65 20.34 -2.28 -0.60
N PRO A 66 20.54 -3.60 -0.78
CA PRO A 66 19.76 -4.37 -1.74
C PRO A 66 18.27 -4.38 -1.37
N ILE A 67 17.42 -4.36 -2.40
CA ILE A 67 15.99 -4.58 -2.24
C ILE A 67 15.69 -6.05 -1.97
N SER A 68 14.76 -6.31 -1.06
CA SER A 68 14.33 -7.66 -0.70
C SER A 68 12.98 -7.97 -1.34
N TYR A 69 12.95 -8.91 -2.29
CA TYR A 69 11.69 -9.34 -2.92
C TYR A 69 10.91 -10.27 -2.00
N THR A 70 9.61 -10.04 -1.92
CA THR A 70 8.68 -10.87 -1.11
C THR A 70 8.30 -12.19 -1.77
N GLY A 71 8.44 -12.26 -3.10
CA GLY A 71 7.96 -13.37 -3.94
C GLY A 71 6.60 -13.09 -4.58
N ASP A 72 5.82 -12.14 -4.04
CA ASP A 72 4.51 -11.78 -4.59
C ASP A 72 4.64 -11.05 -5.94
N THR A 73 3.79 -11.45 -6.89
CA THR A 73 3.68 -10.87 -8.22
C THR A 73 2.24 -10.49 -8.55
N PHE A 74 2.06 -9.42 -9.31
CA PHE A 74 0.75 -8.89 -9.68
C PHE A 74 0.72 -8.53 -11.16
N VAL A 75 -0.37 -8.87 -11.84
CA VAL A 75 -0.53 -8.62 -13.27
C VAL A 75 -0.85 -7.15 -13.51
N THR A 76 -1.65 -6.55 -12.64
CA THR A 76 -2.08 -5.16 -12.76
C THR A 76 -1.50 -4.28 -11.66
N LEU A 77 -1.29 -3.00 -11.98
CA LEU A 77 -0.85 -2.01 -10.99
C LEU A 77 -1.88 -1.85 -9.87
N ALA A 78 -3.17 -1.94 -10.19
CA ALA A 78 -4.26 -1.80 -9.21
C ALA A 78 -4.22 -2.90 -8.13
N GLU A 79 -4.04 -4.17 -8.54
CA GLU A 79 -3.87 -5.28 -7.60
C GLU A 79 -2.62 -5.12 -6.73
N ALA A 80 -1.52 -4.68 -7.36
CA ALA A 80 -0.25 -4.48 -6.70
C ALA A 80 -0.32 -3.36 -5.64
N GLU A 81 -0.88 -2.20 -6.00
CA GLU A 81 -1.12 -1.07 -5.08
C GLU A 81 -2.07 -1.47 -3.95
N TRP A 82 -3.10 -2.27 -4.25
CA TRP A 82 -4.00 -2.78 -3.22
C TRP A 82 -3.30 -3.70 -2.22
N ALA A 83 -2.40 -4.56 -2.69
CA ALA A 83 -1.58 -5.39 -1.81
C ALA A 83 -0.68 -4.54 -0.90
N VAL A 84 0.02 -3.55 -1.48
CA VAL A 84 0.85 -2.60 -0.73
C VAL A 84 0.03 -1.81 0.29
N PHE A 85 -1.16 -1.36 -0.07
CA PHE A 85 -2.07 -0.66 0.83
C PHE A 85 -2.43 -1.52 2.04
N LYS A 86 -2.81 -2.79 1.84
CA LYS A 86 -3.12 -3.71 2.96
C LYS A 86 -1.92 -3.92 3.89
N LEU A 87 -0.71 -4.01 3.34
CA LEU A 87 0.51 -4.18 4.13
C LEU A 87 0.84 -2.94 4.95
N ARG A 88 0.75 -1.75 4.34
CA ARG A 88 0.91 -0.47 5.04
C ARG A 88 -0.18 -0.27 6.08
N TRP A 89 -1.42 -0.63 5.76
CA TRP A 89 -2.53 -0.59 6.69
C TRP A 89 -2.22 -1.39 7.97
N ARG A 90 -1.85 -2.66 7.81
CA ARG A 90 -1.50 -3.52 8.95
C ARG A 90 -0.34 -2.98 9.77
N ARG A 91 0.65 -2.38 9.12
CA ARG A 91 1.79 -1.75 9.80
C ARG A 91 1.40 -0.51 10.60
N HIS A 92 0.50 0.33 10.08
CA HIS A 92 0.08 1.58 10.75
C HIS A 92 -0.99 1.39 11.81
N PHE A 93 -1.94 0.49 11.57
CA PHE A 93 -3.13 0.33 12.41
C PHE A 93 -3.15 -0.98 13.21
N GLY A 94 -2.19 -1.88 12.99
CA GLY A 94 -2.10 -3.16 13.71
C GLY A 94 -3.18 -4.18 13.34
N SER A 95 -4.10 -3.83 12.44
CA SER A 95 -5.23 -4.66 12.01
C SER A 95 -5.19 -4.91 10.51
N ASN A 96 -5.92 -5.92 10.04
CA ASN A 96 -6.17 -6.03 8.60
C ASN A 96 -7.20 -4.99 8.17
N VAL A 97 -7.17 -4.63 6.89
CA VAL A 97 -8.19 -3.75 6.33
C VAL A 97 -9.56 -4.41 6.51
N PRO A 98 -10.57 -3.74 7.08
CA PRO A 98 -11.92 -4.26 7.20
C PRO A 98 -12.62 -4.17 5.85
N VAL A 99 -12.43 -5.20 5.03
CA VAL A 99 -13.06 -5.34 3.72
C VAL A 99 -13.75 -6.68 3.73
N ASP A 100 -15.09 -6.65 3.75
CA ASP A 100 -15.93 -7.80 3.42
C ASP A 100 -15.80 -8.15 1.92
#